data_AF-A0A929C1X9-F1
#
_entry.id   AF-A0A929C1X9-F1
#
_cell.length_a   1.000
_cell.length_b   1.000
_cell.length_c   1.000
_cell.angle_alpha   90.00
_cell.angle_beta   90.00
_cell.angle_gamma   90.00
#
_symmetry.space_group_name_H-M   'P 1'
#
loop_
_entity.id
_entity.type
_entity.pdbx_description
1 polymer ?
#
loop_
_entity_poly.entity_id
_entity_poly.type
_entity_poly.pdbx_seq_one_letter_code
_entity_poly.pdbx_strand_id
1 'polypeptide(L)'
;MRRIPILLLILAMLISGCGLFSPTDPGSNGTPTLPDPVQTTESAPDPDAAAQHFLDTWKAGDYSGMYALLSPLTQDGVSEENFTNRVQEIMRGGAFVDVDFQIVSALVHSPQRAEVRYHIVLTSAAVGEISRETRMDLTRSSGEDWRVAWTDAMILPELEGGNGLSLTAITPTRANIYDKNNQAFAAQAGAGQDNGAALWIVPNEIGDEDAEETMLSTLRRLFVLATVDPILERYDANRNTDWFTPLGVAPYEDYNTVGGLLESVGGVRVRTYSTRYYYGGGLTPFAGGASPHAVGFVSQIQEAEYEDRLALGYQGDEFVGRIGIEAAFEDELRGVPGGTLYLVDPNGQVMQVMASRDPGLPYAVYTTLDRDLQEIAQRSIEGFEGAVVVLERDTGA
;
A
#
# COMPACT_ATOMS: atom_id res chain seq x y z
N MET A 1 -34.43 35.58 138.58
CA MET A 1 -35.58 36.46 138.26
C MET A 1 -35.51 36.72 136.75
N ARG A 2 -36.41 36.33 135.84
CA ARG A 2 -37.81 35.89 135.83
C ARG A 2 -38.00 34.83 134.70
N ARG A 3 -38.67 33.72 135.05
CA ARG A 3 -39.63 32.85 134.31
C ARG A 3 -39.32 32.32 132.88
N ILE A 4 -39.00 31.01 132.76
CA ILE A 4 -39.89 29.87 132.33
C ILE A 4 -40.95 30.19 131.23
N PRO A 5 -41.32 29.30 130.26
CA PRO A 5 -40.61 28.18 129.57
C PRO A 5 -41.09 27.90 128.08
N ILE A 6 -40.62 26.77 127.49
CA ILE A 6 -41.40 25.75 126.70
C ILE A 6 -41.92 26.03 125.26
N LEU A 7 -41.64 25.02 124.40
CA LEU A 7 -42.44 24.38 123.31
C LEU A 7 -42.38 24.82 121.82
N LEU A 8 -42.11 23.77 121.02
CA LEU A 8 -42.77 23.31 119.77
C LEU A 8 -42.86 24.20 118.51
N LEU A 9 -42.05 23.80 117.51
CA LEU A 9 -42.42 23.22 116.20
C LEU A 9 -43.42 23.94 115.24
N ILE A 10 -43.13 23.78 113.93
CA ILE A 10 -43.95 24.02 112.70
C ILE A 10 -43.72 25.41 112.07
N LEU A 11 -42.86 25.54 111.06
CA LEU A 11 -43.04 25.24 109.62
C LEU A 11 -44.06 26.17 108.91
N ALA A 12 -43.55 27.16 108.16
CA ALA A 12 -43.96 27.54 106.79
C ALA A 12 -43.28 28.87 106.41
N MET A 13 -42.28 28.87 105.51
CA MET A 13 -42.41 29.02 104.05
C MET A 13 -42.65 30.48 103.61
N LEU A 14 -41.62 31.11 103.01
CA LEU A 14 -41.62 31.70 101.65
C LEU A 14 -40.49 32.74 101.45
N ILE A 15 -39.50 32.30 100.67
CA ILE A 15 -38.85 32.93 99.51
C ILE A 15 -38.50 34.43 99.55
N SER A 16 -37.19 34.71 99.45
CA SER A 16 -36.50 35.68 98.57
C SER A 16 -35.01 35.65 98.97
N GLY A 17 -33.98 35.58 98.15
CA GLY A 17 -33.78 35.74 96.71
C GLY A 17 -32.33 36.22 96.54
N CYS A 18 -31.53 35.50 95.73
CA CYS A 18 -30.27 35.92 95.07
C CYS A 18 -29.05 36.33 95.97
N GLY A 19 -27.80 35.97 95.71
CA GLY A 19 -27.17 35.25 94.59
C GLY A 19 -25.64 35.16 94.77
N LEU A 20 -25.00 34.62 93.72
CA LEU A 20 -23.61 34.75 93.28
C LEU A 20 -22.50 34.01 94.05
N PHE A 21 -22.28 32.74 93.67
CA PHE A 21 -20.95 32.15 93.50
C PHE A 21 -20.99 31.14 92.33
N SER A 22 -20.25 31.41 91.25
CA SER A 22 -20.03 30.44 90.16
C SER A 22 -18.84 29.54 90.51
N PRO A 23 -18.92 28.21 90.33
CA PRO A 23 -17.75 27.34 90.43
C PRO A 23 -17.00 27.29 89.08
N THR A 24 -15.68 27.33 89.18
CA THR A 24 -14.70 27.03 88.12
C THR A 24 -14.88 25.61 87.56
N ASP A 25 -15.03 25.51 86.24
CA ASP A 25 -15.05 24.26 85.47
C ASP A 25 -13.62 23.76 85.21
N PRO A 26 -13.30 22.46 85.37
CA PRO A 26 -11.97 21.95 85.06
C PRO A 26 -11.78 21.82 83.55
N GLY A 27 -10.66 22.36 83.05
CA GLY A 27 -10.31 22.41 81.63
C GLY A 27 -10.44 21.08 80.90
N SER A 28 -11.28 21.07 79.86
CA SER A 28 -11.29 20.08 78.79
C SER A 28 -10.04 20.29 77.92
N ASN A 29 -9.03 19.44 78.12
CA ASN A 29 -8.01 19.22 77.10
C ASN A 29 -8.66 18.44 75.96
N GLY A 30 -9.08 19.14 74.91
CA GLY A 30 -9.53 18.52 73.67
C GLY A 30 -8.41 17.67 73.07
N THR A 31 -8.67 16.38 72.90
CA THR A 31 -7.86 15.48 72.07
C THR A 31 -7.81 16.05 70.64
N PRO A 32 -6.65 16.10 69.95
CA PRO A 32 -6.61 16.50 68.55
C PRO A 32 -7.45 15.52 67.74
N THR A 33 -8.58 15.98 67.18
CA THR A 33 -9.34 15.23 66.19
C THR A 33 -8.61 15.32 64.85
N LEU A 34 -8.51 14.19 64.15
CA LEU A 34 -8.03 14.14 62.76
C LEU A 34 -8.89 15.10 61.92
N PRO A 35 -8.29 15.85 60.98
CA PRO A 35 -9.07 16.68 60.07
C PRO A 35 -10.08 15.83 59.31
N ASP A 36 -11.26 16.40 59.04
CA ASP A 36 -12.30 15.74 58.26
C ASP A 36 -11.71 15.26 56.92
N PRO A 37 -12.01 14.03 56.45
CA PRO A 37 -11.51 13.54 55.19
C PRO A 37 -12.01 14.44 54.05
N VAL A 38 -11.08 15.20 53.46
CA VAL A 38 -11.34 15.99 52.25
C VAL A 38 -11.46 15.02 51.09
N GLN A 39 -12.68 14.83 50.57
CA GLN A 39 -12.87 14.14 49.29
C GLN A 39 -12.57 15.10 48.14
N THR A 40 -11.34 15.08 47.65
CA THR A 40 -11.00 15.65 46.34
C THR A 40 -11.46 14.69 45.25
N THR A 41 -12.51 15.06 44.52
CA THR A 41 -12.93 14.36 43.30
C THR A 41 -12.17 14.97 42.13
N GLU A 42 -11.26 14.20 41.51
CA GLU A 42 -10.64 14.58 40.25
C GLU A 42 -11.57 14.13 39.13
N SER A 43 -12.16 15.09 38.41
CA SER A 43 -12.95 14.79 37.22
C SER A 43 -12.02 14.47 36.06
N ALA A 44 -12.22 13.34 35.40
CA ALA A 44 -11.46 12.98 34.22
C ALA A 44 -11.98 13.74 32.98
N PRO A 45 -11.10 14.20 32.08
CA PRO A 45 -11.51 14.73 30.78
C PRO A 45 -12.12 13.63 29.91
N ASP A 46 -12.87 14.04 28.90
CA ASP A 46 -13.49 13.12 27.94
C ASP A 46 -12.40 12.37 27.13
N PRO A 47 -12.33 11.03 27.19
CA PRO A 47 -11.37 10.24 26.42
C PRO A 47 -11.63 10.26 24.90
N ASP A 48 -12.86 10.56 24.44
CA ASP A 48 -13.21 10.51 23.01
C ASP A 48 -12.35 11.46 22.18
N ALA A 49 -12.12 12.69 22.68
CA ALA A 49 -11.32 13.69 21.97
C ALA A 49 -9.87 13.23 21.76
N ALA A 50 -9.28 12.53 22.73
CA ALA A 50 -7.92 12.03 22.64
C ALA A 50 -7.81 10.83 21.68
N ALA A 51 -8.77 9.91 21.74
CA ALA A 51 -8.83 8.77 20.83
C ALA A 51 -9.07 9.23 19.38
N GLN A 52 -10.00 10.16 19.17
CA GLN A 52 -10.29 10.77 17.88
C GLN A 52 -9.03 11.41 17.29
N HIS A 53 -8.31 12.22 18.09
CA HIS A 53 -7.07 12.85 17.64
C HIS A 53 -6.01 11.83 17.22
N PHE A 54 -5.83 10.75 17.99
CA PHE A 54 -4.89 9.68 17.63
C PHE A 54 -5.28 9.00 16.31
N LEU A 55 -6.55 8.63 16.16
CA LEU A 55 -7.05 7.93 14.98
C LEU A 55 -7.04 8.82 13.72
N ASP A 56 -7.36 10.11 13.86
CA ASP A 56 -7.23 11.09 12.77
C ASP A 56 -5.77 11.27 12.34
N THR A 57 -4.84 11.29 13.31
CA THR A 57 -3.40 11.37 13.03
C THR A 57 -2.90 10.14 12.29
N TRP A 58 -3.40 8.95 12.66
CA TRP A 58 -3.11 7.71 11.95
C TRP A 58 -3.68 7.71 10.54
N LYS A 59 -4.95 8.10 10.38
CA LYS A 59 -5.59 8.24 9.06
C LYS A 59 -4.84 9.21 8.15
N ALA A 60 -4.23 10.25 8.70
CA ALA A 60 -3.39 11.18 7.96
C ALA A 60 -1.99 10.64 7.60
N GLY A 61 -1.62 9.44 8.08
CA GLY A 61 -0.29 8.84 7.87
C GLY A 61 0.82 9.48 8.71
N ASP A 62 0.49 10.29 9.72
CA ASP A 62 1.47 10.97 10.57
C ASP A 62 1.92 10.08 11.74
N TYR A 63 2.81 9.13 11.46
CA TYR A 63 3.31 8.20 12.47
C TYR A 63 4.13 8.88 13.58
N SER A 64 4.81 9.98 13.28
CA SER A 64 5.53 10.78 14.29
C SER A 64 4.55 11.46 15.24
N GLY A 65 3.47 12.05 14.70
CA GLY A 65 2.36 12.59 15.48
C GLY A 65 1.68 11.54 16.35
N MET A 66 1.44 10.33 15.82
CA MET A 66 0.91 9.21 16.60
C MET A 66 1.84 8.88 17.77
N TYR A 67 3.16 8.79 17.53
CA TYR A 67 4.15 8.51 18.56
C TYR A 67 4.14 9.55 19.69
N ALA A 68 3.99 10.83 19.34
CA ALA A 68 3.90 11.93 20.30
C ALA A 68 2.66 11.86 21.21
N LEU A 69 1.61 11.14 20.80
CA LEU A 69 0.37 10.93 21.57
C LEU A 69 0.42 9.70 22.48
N LEU A 70 1.49 8.89 22.40
CA LEU A 70 1.66 7.69 23.22
C LEU A 70 1.94 8.04 24.69
N SER A 71 1.64 7.08 25.57
CA SER A 71 1.94 7.18 26.99
C SER A 71 3.45 7.17 27.24
N PRO A 72 3.96 7.84 28.29
CA PRO A 72 5.37 7.80 28.63
C PRO A 72 5.90 6.36 28.81
N LEU A 73 5.09 5.48 29.41
CA LEU A 73 5.46 4.07 29.58
C LEU A 73 5.65 3.35 28.24
N THR A 74 4.81 3.65 27.25
CA THR A 74 4.95 3.13 25.89
C THR A 74 6.21 3.70 25.23
N GLN A 75 6.45 5.01 25.32
CA GLN A 75 7.62 5.68 24.75
C GLN A 75 8.95 5.18 25.36
N ASP A 76 8.95 4.85 26.65
CA ASP A 76 10.09 4.22 27.32
C ASP A 76 10.39 2.81 26.78
N GLY A 77 9.36 2.10 26.31
CA GLY A 77 9.46 0.73 25.80
C GLY A 77 9.75 0.62 24.30
N VAL A 78 9.41 1.63 23.49
CA VAL A 78 9.63 1.64 22.04
C VAL A 78 10.06 3.03 21.57
N SER A 79 11.14 3.10 20.78
CA SER A 79 11.56 4.36 20.15
C SER A 79 10.61 4.77 19.03
N GLU A 80 10.59 6.06 18.70
CA GLU A 80 9.80 6.60 17.58
C GLU A 80 10.11 5.89 16.26
N GLU A 81 11.39 5.63 15.99
CA GLU A 81 11.84 4.91 14.80
C GLU A 81 11.27 3.49 14.75
N ASN A 82 11.36 2.73 15.84
CA ASN A 82 10.85 1.36 15.90
C ASN A 82 9.31 1.32 15.80
N PHE A 83 8.63 2.28 16.43
CA PHE A 83 7.18 2.42 16.32
C PHE A 83 6.77 2.70 14.87
N THR A 84 7.40 3.69 14.23
CA THR A 84 7.11 4.07 12.84
C THR A 84 7.37 2.92 11.89
N ASN A 85 8.53 2.26 12.02
CA ASN A 85 8.89 1.10 11.21
C ASN A 85 7.88 -0.05 11.38
N ARG A 86 7.42 -0.30 12.61
CA ARG A 86 6.45 -1.36 12.89
C ARG A 86 5.08 -1.08 12.26
N VAL A 87 4.56 0.14 12.40
CA VAL A 87 3.27 0.51 11.77
C VAL A 87 3.40 0.41 10.25
N GLN A 88 4.46 0.96 9.67
CA GLN A 88 4.70 0.88 8.22
C GLN A 88 4.89 -0.56 7.71
N GLU A 89 5.55 -1.43 8.47
CA GLU A 89 5.67 -2.85 8.15
C GLU A 89 4.30 -3.53 8.08
N ILE A 90 3.41 -3.26 9.05
CA ILE A 90 2.04 -3.80 9.04
C ILE A 90 1.24 -3.24 7.85
N MET A 91 1.32 -1.93 7.60
CA MET A 91 0.63 -1.29 6.46
C MET A 91 1.08 -1.87 5.12
N ARG A 92 2.40 -2.07 4.93
CA ARG A 92 2.95 -2.69 3.72
C ARG A 92 2.63 -4.19 3.63
N GLY A 93 2.73 -4.92 4.74
CA GLY A 93 2.41 -6.35 4.80
C GLY A 93 0.96 -6.67 4.45
N GLY A 94 0.04 -5.73 4.71
CA GLY A 94 -1.37 -5.80 4.30
C GLY A 94 -1.69 -5.13 2.96
N ALA A 95 -0.73 -4.42 2.34
CA ALA A 95 -0.97 -3.47 1.24
C ALA A 95 -2.14 -2.52 1.53
N PHE A 96 -2.20 -1.98 2.75
CA PHE A 96 -3.26 -1.07 3.19
C PHE A 96 -3.01 0.34 2.66
N VAL A 97 -3.93 0.84 1.83
CA VAL A 97 -3.89 2.17 1.21
C VAL A 97 -4.65 3.22 2.01
N ASP A 98 -5.59 2.80 2.85
CA ASP A 98 -6.48 3.70 3.55
C ASP A 98 -6.88 3.11 4.91
N VAL A 99 -7.14 4.02 5.86
CA VAL A 99 -7.54 3.71 7.23
C VAL A 99 -8.77 4.55 7.56
N ASP A 100 -9.87 3.88 7.81
CA ASP A 100 -11.11 4.46 8.29
C ASP A 100 -11.46 3.91 9.67
N PHE A 101 -12.25 4.68 10.44
CA PHE A 101 -12.66 4.25 11.76
C PHE A 101 -13.98 4.90 12.21
N GLN A 102 -14.59 4.27 13.21
CA GLN A 102 -15.74 4.80 13.93
C GLN A 102 -15.61 4.49 15.42
N ILE A 103 -15.59 5.52 16.26
CA ILE A 103 -15.65 5.34 17.73
C ILE A 103 -17.03 4.77 18.09
N VAL A 104 -17.02 3.68 18.85
CA VAL A 104 -18.22 2.95 19.27
C VAL A 104 -18.61 3.34 20.69
N SER A 105 -17.64 3.37 21.62
CA SER A 105 -17.89 3.74 23.01
C SER A 105 -16.61 4.13 23.73
N ALA A 106 -16.76 4.90 24.80
CA ALA A 106 -15.69 5.17 25.74
C ALA A 106 -16.12 4.93 27.19
N LEU A 107 -15.19 4.42 27.99
CA LEU A 107 -15.40 4.05 29.38
C LEU A 107 -14.24 4.55 30.23
N VAL A 108 -14.52 5.48 31.15
CA VAL A 108 -13.55 5.92 32.16
C VAL A 108 -13.59 4.94 33.34
N HIS A 109 -12.53 4.15 33.50
CA HIS A 109 -12.39 3.20 34.61
C HIS A 109 -11.94 3.87 35.90
N SER A 110 -11.07 4.88 35.79
CA SER A 110 -10.62 5.71 36.90
C SER A 110 -10.18 7.09 36.39
N PRO A 111 -9.94 8.08 37.27
CA PRO A 111 -9.46 9.39 36.82
C PRO A 111 -8.17 9.36 35.99
N GLN A 112 -7.41 8.26 36.00
CA GLN A 112 -6.18 8.08 35.23
C GLN A 112 -6.23 6.97 34.17
N ARG A 113 -7.35 6.24 34.03
CA ARG A 113 -7.49 5.14 33.04
C ARG A 113 -8.84 5.18 32.35
N ALA A 114 -8.82 5.09 31.03
CA ALA A 114 -10.01 4.94 30.20
C ALA A 114 -9.77 3.90 29.09
N GLU A 115 -10.84 3.31 28.59
CA GLU A 115 -10.87 2.41 27.42
C GLU A 115 -11.78 3.06 26.37
N VAL A 116 -11.34 3.12 25.11
CA VAL A 116 -12.15 3.55 23.96
C VAL A 116 -12.25 2.38 22.97
N ARG A 117 -13.46 1.98 22.61
CA ARG A 117 -13.73 0.98 21.59
C ARG A 117 -14.07 1.64 20.28
N TYR A 118 -13.53 1.10 19.20
CA TYR A 118 -13.77 1.61 17.86
C TYR A 118 -13.79 0.48 16.84
N HIS A 119 -14.53 0.71 15.78
CA HIS A 119 -14.49 -0.11 14.57
C HIS A 119 -13.43 0.49 13.64
N ILE A 120 -12.48 -0.31 13.20
CA ILE A 120 -11.48 0.08 12.20
C ILE A 120 -11.78 -0.63 10.88
N VAL A 121 -11.59 0.09 9.78
CA VAL A 121 -11.68 -0.41 8.40
C VAL A 121 -10.35 -0.10 7.71
N LEU A 122 -9.63 -1.14 7.32
CA LEU A 122 -8.38 -1.05 6.57
C LEU A 122 -8.67 -1.43 5.12
N THR A 123 -8.43 -0.53 4.17
CA THR A 123 -8.63 -0.82 2.75
C THR A 123 -7.34 -1.36 2.16
N SER A 124 -7.32 -2.63 1.77
CA SER A 124 -6.19 -3.23 1.05
C SER A 124 -6.35 -3.10 -0.46
N ALA A 125 -5.27 -2.70 -1.14
CA ALA A 125 -5.22 -2.65 -2.59
C ALA A 125 -5.39 -4.04 -3.24
N ALA A 126 -5.02 -5.13 -2.54
CA ALA A 126 -5.04 -6.49 -3.07
C ALA A 126 -6.22 -7.35 -2.59
N VAL A 127 -6.63 -7.21 -1.32
CA VAL A 127 -7.67 -8.08 -0.73
C VAL A 127 -8.96 -7.37 -0.34
N GLY A 128 -9.08 -6.06 -0.62
CA GLY A 128 -10.27 -5.27 -0.27
C GLY A 128 -10.29 -4.85 1.19
N GLU A 129 -11.48 -4.55 1.71
CA GLU A 129 -11.65 -4.03 3.07
C GLU A 129 -11.50 -5.13 4.13
N ILE A 130 -10.76 -4.81 5.19
CA ILE A 130 -10.62 -5.63 6.39
C ILE A 130 -11.06 -4.79 7.57
N SER A 131 -12.09 -5.24 8.28
CA SER A 131 -12.63 -4.51 9.42
C SER A 131 -12.55 -5.28 10.73
N ARG A 132 -12.27 -4.60 11.84
CA ARG A 132 -12.27 -5.18 13.19
C ARG A 132 -12.86 -4.21 14.20
N GLU A 133 -13.47 -4.74 15.25
CA GLU A 133 -13.65 -3.97 16.48
C GLU A 133 -12.40 -4.15 17.33
N THR A 134 -11.85 -3.04 17.81
CA THR A 134 -10.66 -3.03 18.65
C THR A 134 -10.86 -2.03 19.80
N ARG A 135 -9.86 -1.95 20.68
CA ARG A 135 -9.85 -1.08 21.85
C ARG A 135 -8.55 -0.29 21.94
N MET A 136 -8.65 0.92 22.44
CA MET A 136 -7.56 1.82 22.78
C MET A 136 -7.57 2.03 24.28
N ASP A 137 -6.48 1.65 24.93
CA ASP A 137 -6.28 1.94 26.34
C ASP A 137 -5.64 3.33 26.48
N LEU A 138 -6.23 4.17 27.33
CA LEU A 138 -5.76 5.52 27.62
C LEU A 138 -5.30 5.62 29.06
N THR A 139 -4.14 6.25 29.25
CA THR A 139 -3.57 6.54 30.56
C THR A 139 -3.22 8.02 30.66
N ARG A 140 -3.24 8.58 31.87
CA ARG A 140 -2.78 9.95 32.11
C ARG A 140 -2.22 10.14 33.51
N SER A 141 -1.35 11.11 33.67
CA SER A 141 -0.98 11.63 34.99
C SER A 141 -2.01 12.67 35.47
N SER A 142 -2.06 12.92 36.78
CA SER A 142 -3.04 13.86 37.36
C SER A 142 -2.84 15.27 36.77
N GLY A 143 -3.93 15.86 36.27
CA GLY A 143 -3.90 17.17 35.62
C GLY A 143 -3.34 17.21 34.18
N GLU A 144 -2.95 16.07 33.62
CA GLU A 144 -2.50 15.96 32.21
C GLU A 144 -3.60 15.41 31.29
N ASP A 145 -3.35 15.51 29.98
CA ASP A 145 -4.20 14.95 28.93
C ASP A 145 -4.06 13.43 28.82
N TRP A 146 -5.06 12.78 28.23
CA TRP A 146 -5.03 11.36 27.91
C TRP A 146 -3.91 11.03 26.91
N ARG A 147 -3.22 9.92 27.17
CA ARG A 147 -2.17 9.36 26.31
C ARG A 147 -2.44 7.89 25.99
N VAL A 148 -2.04 7.47 24.80
CA VAL A 148 -2.34 6.12 24.28
C VAL A 148 -1.36 5.09 24.82
N ALA A 149 -1.87 4.07 25.52
CA ALA A 149 -1.12 2.87 25.86
C ALA A 149 -1.14 1.89 24.68
N TRP A 150 -0.21 2.09 23.74
CA TRP A 150 -0.23 1.37 22.46
C TRP A 150 0.09 -0.12 22.57
N THR A 151 -0.59 -0.90 21.74
CA THR A 151 -0.24 -2.28 21.37
C THR A 151 -0.61 -2.53 19.91
N ASP A 152 0.04 -3.48 19.23
CA ASP A 152 -0.29 -3.82 17.84
C ASP A 152 -1.73 -4.34 17.67
N ALA A 153 -2.34 -4.85 18.75
CA ALA A 153 -3.74 -5.25 18.78
C ALA A 153 -4.71 -4.08 18.50
N MET A 154 -4.25 -2.84 18.67
CA MET A 154 -4.99 -1.64 18.27
C MET A 154 -5.14 -1.53 16.75
N ILE A 155 -4.25 -2.13 15.96
CA ILE A 155 -4.39 -2.16 14.50
C ILE A 155 -5.33 -3.31 14.11
N LEU A 156 -4.93 -4.52 14.47
CA LEU A 156 -5.70 -5.75 14.31
C LEU A 156 -5.43 -6.63 15.53
N PRO A 157 -6.47 -7.14 16.24
CA PRO A 157 -6.28 -7.98 17.42
C PRO A 157 -5.34 -9.17 17.20
N GLU A 158 -5.32 -9.71 15.99
CA GLU A 158 -4.49 -10.86 15.58
C GLU A 158 -2.98 -10.58 15.59
N LEU A 159 -2.55 -9.31 15.63
CA LEU A 159 -1.14 -8.90 15.66
C LEU A 159 -0.50 -9.02 17.05
N GLU A 160 -1.30 -9.32 18.09
CA GLU A 160 -0.79 -9.54 19.44
C GLU A 160 0.28 -10.65 19.47
N GLY A 161 1.31 -10.47 20.30
CA GLY A 161 2.42 -11.42 20.40
C GLY A 161 3.53 -11.23 19.35
N GLY A 162 3.49 -10.13 18.58
CA GLY A 162 4.50 -9.80 17.57
C GLY A 162 4.27 -10.46 16.22
N ASN A 163 3.04 -10.90 15.95
CA ASN A 163 2.66 -11.48 14.65
C ASN A 163 2.74 -10.42 13.55
N GLY A 164 2.98 -10.85 12.32
CA GLY A 164 3.04 -10.00 11.14
C GLY A 164 1.93 -10.30 10.15
N LEU A 165 1.93 -9.54 9.06
CA LEU A 165 1.09 -9.79 7.90
C LEU A 165 1.97 -10.16 6.71
N SER A 166 1.51 -11.12 5.91
CA SER A 166 2.14 -11.50 4.66
C SER A 166 1.10 -11.58 3.54
N LEU A 167 1.29 -10.78 2.51
CA LEU A 167 0.44 -10.78 1.33
C LEU A 167 1.09 -11.58 0.21
N THR A 168 0.32 -12.51 -0.37
CA THR A 168 0.63 -13.09 -1.68
C THR A 168 -0.31 -12.48 -2.70
N ALA A 169 0.19 -11.54 -3.51
CA ALA A 169 -0.60 -10.89 -4.54
C ALA A 169 -0.61 -11.70 -5.84
N ILE A 170 -1.71 -11.55 -6.60
CA ILE A 170 -1.88 -12.12 -7.94
C ILE A 170 -2.27 -10.97 -8.86
N THR A 171 -1.35 -10.59 -9.73
CA THR A 171 -1.59 -9.54 -10.73
C THR A 171 -2.07 -10.17 -12.04
N PRO A 172 -3.24 -9.78 -12.56
CA PRO A 172 -3.74 -10.34 -13.82
C PRO A 172 -2.85 -9.92 -14.99
N THR A 173 -2.99 -10.63 -16.12
CA THR A 173 -2.27 -10.28 -17.34
C THR A 173 -2.72 -8.93 -17.88
N ARG A 174 -1.79 -8.00 -18.02
CA ARG A 174 -2.07 -6.65 -18.54
C ARG A 174 -2.85 -6.69 -19.85
N ALA A 175 -3.95 -5.96 -19.94
CA ALA A 175 -4.80 -5.94 -21.12
C ALA A 175 -4.15 -5.24 -22.32
N ASN A 176 -4.66 -5.56 -23.51
CA ASN A 176 -4.10 -5.09 -24.77
C ASN A 176 -4.62 -3.68 -25.14
N ILE A 177 -3.85 -2.99 -25.97
CA ILE A 177 -4.25 -1.72 -26.60
C ILE A 177 -4.49 -2.01 -28.08
N TYR A 178 -5.67 -1.67 -28.58
CA TYR A 178 -6.10 -1.93 -29.95
C TYR A 178 -6.34 -0.64 -30.74
N ASP A 179 -6.14 -0.75 -32.05
CA ASP A 179 -6.58 0.22 -33.04
C ASP A 179 -8.09 0.06 -33.34
N LYS A 180 -8.64 0.93 -34.20
CA LYS A 180 -10.06 0.90 -34.58
C LYS A 180 -10.49 -0.36 -35.35
N ASN A 181 -9.53 -1.13 -35.88
CA ASN A 181 -9.73 -2.34 -36.66
C ASN A 181 -9.44 -3.62 -35.85
N ASN A 182 -9.27 -3.50 -34.52
CA ASN A 182 -8.89 -4.59 -33.60
C ASN A 182 -7.47 -5.14 -33.79
N GLN A 183 -6.58 -4.39 -34.45
CA GLN A 183 -5.16 -4.72 -34.49
C GLN A 183 -4.47 -4.19 -33.22
N ALA A 184 -3.62 -5.01 -32.60
CA ALA A 184 -2.95 -4.62 -31.36
C ALA A 184 -1.83 -3.60 -31.62
N PHE A 185 -1.83 -2.48 -30.90
CA PHE A 185 -0.63 -1.65 -30.74
C PHE A 185 0.30 -2.22 -29.67
N ALA A 186 -0.27 -2.69 -28.56
CA ALA A 186 0.47 -3.31 -27.48
C ALA A 186 -0.29 -4.54 -26.97
N ALA A 187 0.41 -5.66 -26.80
CA ALA A 187 -0.18 -6.87 -26.26
C ALA A 187 0.72 -7.56 -25.24
N GLN A 188 0.10 -8.26 -24.30
CA GLN A 188 0.81 -9.14 -23.38
C GLN A 188 0.11 -10.50 -23.34
N ALA A 189 0.89 -11.57 -23.50
CA ALA A 189 0.37 -12.92 -23.38
C ALA A 189 0.24 -13.35 -21.91
N GLY A 190 -0.74 -14.21 -21.65
CA GLY A 190 -0.95 -14.78 -20.33
C GLY A 190 0.21 -15.63 -19.83
N ALA A 191 0.19 -15.97 -18.55
CA ALA A 191 1.19 -16.87 -17.97
C ALA A 191 1.22 -18.21 -18.74
N GLY A 192 2.41 -18.63 -19.19
CA GLY A 192 2.59 -19.84 -19.98
C GLY A 192 2.24 -19.73 -21.47
N GLN A 193 1.95 -18.53 -21.97
CA GLN A 193 1.78 -18.25 -23.40
C GLN A 193 2.88 -17.31 -23.88
N ASP A 194 3.55 -17.67 -24.97
CA ASP A 194 4.61 -16.85 -25.55
C ASP A 194 4.04 -15.91 -26.61
N ASN A 195 4.42 -14.63 -26.56
CA ASN A 195 4.15 -13.65 -27.62
C ASN A 195 5.40 -12.98 -28.18
N GLY A 196 6.57 -13.20 -27.58
CA GLY A 196 7.86 -12.75 -28.10
C GLY A 196 8.75 -13.93 -28.46
N ALA A 197 9.50 -13.79 -29.55
CA ALA A 197 10.59 -14.68 -29.94
C ALA A 197 11.89 -13.86 -30.00
N ALA A 198 12.80 -14.04 -29.04
CA ALA A 198 14.13 -13.45 -29.08
C ALA A 198 15.05 -14.29 -29.95
N LEU A 199 15.76 -13.64 -30.88
CA LEU A 199 16.63 -14.28 -31.86
C LEU A 199 18.10 -13.88 -31.65
N TRP A 200 18.98 -14.86 -31.79
CA TRP A 200 20.44 -14.72 -31.81
C TRP A 200 21.04 -15.50 -32.97
N ILE A 201 22.25 -15.12 -33.38
CA ILE A 201 23.03 -15.85 -34.39
C ILE A 201 24.37 -16.29 -33.80
N VAL A 202 24.79 -17.50 -34.14
CA VAL A 202 26.17 -18.00 -34.03
C VAL A 202 26.72 -18.14 -35.46
N PRO A 203 27.52 -17.17 -35.95
CA PRO A 203 27.86 -17.08 -37.38
C PRO A 203 28.57 -18.31 -37.96
N ASN A 204 29.46 -18.94 -37.20
CA ASN A 204 30.19 -20.15 -37.64
C ASN A 204 29.36 -21.42 -37.77
N GLU A 205 28.12 -21.40 -37.28
CA GLU A 205 27.20 -22.53 -37.40
C GLU A 205 26.15 -22.32 -38.50
N ILE A 206 26.16 -21.17 -39.16
CA ILE A 206 25.41 -20.97 -40.40
C ILE A 206 25.98 -21.93 -41.45
N GLY A 207 25.12 -22.44 -42.32
CA GLY A 207 25.49 -23.32 -43.42
C GLY A 207 26.38 -22.65 -44.47
N ASP A 208 26.06 -22.87 -45.74
CA ASP A 208 26.77 -22.26 -46.86
C ASP A 208 26.27 -20.83 -47.14
N GLU A 209 26.79 -20.24 -48.23
CA GLU A 209 26.42 -18.89 -48.68
C GLU A 209 24.91 -18.76 -48.96
N ASP A 210 24.28 -19.83 -49.46
CA ASP A 210 22.83 -19.88 -49.70
C ASP A 210 22.04 -19.84 -48.37
N ALA A 211 22.53 -20.55 -47.34
CA ALA A 211 21.96 -20.50 -46.00
C ALA A 211 22.09 -19.11 -45.37
N GLU A 212 23.23 -18.44 -45.58
CA GLU A 212 23.47 -17.07 -45.09
C GLU A 212 22.51 -16.06 -45.75
N GLU A 213 22.34 -16.12 -47.08
CA GLU A 213 21.40 -15.24 -47.80
C GLU A 213 19.96 -15.50 -47.37
N THR A 214 19.58 -16.77 -47.22
CA THR A 214 18.26 -17.20 -46.75
C THR A 214 17.98 -16.67 -45.34
N MET A 215 18.96 -16.77 -44.44
CA MET A 215 18.88 -16.24 -43.08
C MET A 215 18.67 -14.73 -43.09
N LEU A 216 19.56 -13.97 -43.76
CA LEU A 216 19.52 -12.51 -43.77
C LEU A 216 18.22 -11.98 -44.39
N SER A 217 17.79 -12.54 -45.53
CA SER A 217 16.54 -12.15 -46.19
C SER A 217 15.30 -12.45 -45.34
N THR A 218 15.28 -13.59 -44.64
CA THR A 218 14.19 -13.97 -43.74
C THR A 218 14.12 -13.03 -42.54
N LEU A 219 15.26 -12.73 -41.91
CA LEU A 219 15.33 -11.86 -40.74
C LEU A 219 14.95 -10.40 -41.09
N ARG A 220 15.40 -9.87 -42.23
CA ARG A 220 14.98 -8.54 -42.71
C ARG A 220 13.48 -8.41 -42.81
N ARG A 221 12.82 -9.44 -43.37
CA ARG A 221 11.36 -9.47 -43.51
C ARG A 221 10.66 -9.63 -42.16
N LEU A 222 11.17 -10.51 -41.29
CA LEU A 222 10.60 -10.76 -39.96
C LEU A 222 10.62 -9.50 -39.08
N PHE A 223 11.70 -8.71 -39.15
CA PHE A 223 11.84 -7.49 -38.37
C PHE A 223 11.35 -6.22 -39.07
N VAL A 224 10.76 -6.36 -40.28
CA VAL A 224 10.24 -5.24 -41.09
C VAL A 224 11.29 -4.15 -41.33
N LEU A 225 12.52 -4.56 -41.64
CA LEU A 225 13.65 -3.65 -41.88
C LEU A 225 13.62 -3.13 -43.33
N ALA A 226 13.29 -1.85 -43.51
CA ALA A 226 13.08 -1.26 -44.85
C ALA A 226 14.28 -0.48 -45.41
N THR A 227 14.95 0.32 -44.57
CA THR A 227 15.93 1.33 -45.04
C THR A 227 17.34 1.09 -44.53
N VAL A 228 17.46 0.59 -43.30
CA VAL A 228 18.72 0.25 -42.64
C VAL A 228 18.67 -1.21 -42.23
N ASP A 229 19.78 -1.93 -42.38
CA ASP A 229 19.89 -3.33 -41.98
C ASP A 229 20.87 -3.51 -40.80
N PRO A 230 20.42 -3.21 -39.57
CA PRO A 230 21.21 -3.43 -38.38
C PRO A 230 21.53 -4.91 -38.13
N ILE A 231 20.82 -5.85 -38.76
CA ILE A 231 21.08 -7.28 -38.61
C ILE A 231 22.33 -7.65 -39.40
N LEU A 232 22.42 -7.22 -40.67
CA LEU A 232 23.63 -7.41 -41.47
C LEU A 232 24.85 -6.78 -40.81
N GLU A 233 24.74 -5.54 -40.32
CA GLU A 233 25.86 -4.87 -39.64
C GLU A 233 26.38 -5.67 -38.44
N ARG A 234 25.48 -6.20 -37.59
CA ARG A 234 25.84 -7.02 -36.44
C ARG A 234 26.41 -8.37 -36.85
N TYR A 235 25.86 -8.96 -37.91
CA TYR A 235 26.31 -10.24 -38.44
C TYR A 235 27.71 -10.11 -39.04
N ASP A 236 27.94 -9.14 -39.95
CA ASP A 236 29.23 -8.92 -40.61
C ASP A 236 30.35 -8.61 -39.61
N ALA A 237 30.04 -7.84 -38.55
CA ALA A 237 31.00 -7.53 -37.49
C ALA A 237 31.50 -8.78 -36.73
N ASN A 238 30.69 -9.84 -36.69
CA ASN A 238 30.99 -11.10 -35.97
C ASN A 238 31.14 -12.28 -36.93
N ARG A 239 31.18 -12.04 -38.24
CA ARG A 239 31.23 -13.09 -39.26
C ARG A 239 32.48 -13.93 -39.09
N ASN A 240 32.35 -15.25 -39.30
CA ASN A 240 33.40 -16.24 -39.07
C ASN A 240 33.84 -16.40 -37.60
N THR A 241 32.95 -16.11 -36.65
CA THR A 241 33.18 -16.35 -35.21
C THR A 241 32.07 -17.20 -34.60
N ASP A 242 32.35 -17.80 -33.45
CA ASP A 242 31.35 -18.45 -32.59
C ASP A 242 30.67 -17.45 -31.64
N TRP A 243 30.80 -16.15 -31.90
CA TRP A 243 30.26 -15.12 -31.02
C TRP A 243 28.73 -15.13 -31.08
N PHE A 244 28.14 -15.25 -29.89
CA PHE A 244 26.68 -15.25 -29.72
C PHE A 244 26.13 -13.83 -29.92
N THR A 245 25.55 -13.57 -31.09
CA THR A 245 25.18 -12.22 -31.54
C THR A 245 23.66 -11.98 -31.39
N PRO A 246 23.23 -11.06 -30.51
CA PRO A 246 21.81 -10.74 -30.34
C PRO A 246 21.24 -9.92 -31.51
N LEU A 247 20.10 -10.34 -32.03
CA LEU A 247 19.41 -9.63 -33.12
C LEU A 247 18.27 -8.77 -32.60
N GLY A 248 17.32 -9.39 -31.91
CA GLY A 248 16.11 -8.71 -31.51
C GLY A 248 14.97 -9.65 -31.17
N VAL A 249 13.79 -9.08 -30.99
CA VAL A 249 12.58 -9.79 -30.60
C VAL A 249 11.47 -9.56 -31.62
N ALA A 250 11.00 -10.62 -32.25
CA ALA A 250 9.87 -10.60 -33.17
C ALA A 250 8.58 -11.08 -32.45
N PRO A 251 7.38 -10.75 -32.97
CA PRO A 251 6.16 -11.37 -32.52
C PRO A 251 6.26 -12.89 -32.71
N TYR A 252 5.85 -13.66 -31.71
CA TYR A 252 5.90 -15.12 -31.78
C TYR A 252 5.13 -15.67 -32.98
N GLU A 253 3.97 -15.08 -33.28
CA GLU A 253 3.13 -15.47 -34.43
C GLU A 253 3.87 -15.32 -35.77
N ASP A 254 4.61 -14.23 -35.95
CA ASP A 254 5.38 -13.95 -37.16
C ASP A 254 6.58 -14.90 -37.25
N TYR A 255 7.31 -15.10 -36.15
CA TYR A 255 8.40 -16.07 -36.08
C TYR A 255 7.91 -17.48 -36.44
N ASN A 256 6.75 -17.89 -35.95
CA ASN A 256 6.21 -19.23 -36.18
C ASN A 256 5.97 -19.53 -37.68
N THR A 257 5.80 -18.51 -38.52
CA THR A 257 5.69 -18.67 -39.98
C THR A 257 7.01 -19.00 -40.67
N VAL A 258 8.15 -18.68 -40.05
CA VAL A 258 9.50 -18.81 -40.64
C VAL A 258 10.46 -19.64 -39.78
N GLY A 259 10.06 -20.08 -38.59
CA GLY A 259 10.94 -20.74 -37.62
C GLY A 259 11.65 -21.98 -38.18
N GLY A 260 10.91 -22.87 -38.87
CA GLY A 260 11.52 -24.05 -39.49
C GLY A 260 12.55 -23.73 -40.57
N LEU A 261 12.40 -22.60 -41.28
CA LEU A 261 13.40 -22.13 -42.25
C LEU A 261 14.64 -21.61 -41.51
N LEU A 262 14.46 -20.79 -40.47
CA LEU A 262 15.55 -20.26 -39.65
C LEU A 262 16.31 -21.36 -38.89
N GLU A 263 15.64 -22.44 -38.50
CA GLU A 263 16.30 -23.61 -37.92
C GLU A 263 17.14 -24.38 -38.96
N SER A 264 16.67 -24.41 -40.22
CA SER A 264 17.34 -25.17 -41.29
C SER A 264 18.65 -24.56 -41.79
N VAL A 265 18.83 -23.24 -41.64
CA VAL A 265 20.06 -22.54 -42.06
C VAL A 265 21.24 -22.73 -41.11
N GLY A 266 21.01 -23.35 -39.93
CA GLY A 266 22.02 -23.48 -38.88
C GLY A 266 22.26 -22.16 -38.15
N GLY A 267 22.91 -22.21 -36.98
CA GLY A 267 23.39 -21.04 -36.20
C GLY A 267 22.36 -20.02 -35.68
N VAL A 268 21.11 -20.03 -36.14
CA VAL A 268 20.04 -19.20 -35.55
C VAL A 268 19.53 -19.87 -34.28
N ARG A 269 19.47 -19.11 -33.18
CA ARG A 269 18.97 -19.55 -31.88
C ARG A 269 17.79 -18.69 -31.48
N VAL A 270 16.76 -19.33 -30.93
CA VAL A 270 15.52 -18.65 -30.56
C VAL A 270 15.10 -19.04 -29.15
N ARG A 271 14.59 -18.06 -28.41
CA ARG A 271 13.91 -18.26 -27.13
C ARG A 271 12.57 -17.55 -27.19
N THR A 272 11.50 -18.30 -26.98
CA THR A 272 10.15 -17.75 -26.86
C THR A 272 9.84 -17.43 -25.39
N TYR A 273 9.09 -16.36 -25.17
CA TYR A 273 8.69 -15.91 -23.84
C TYR A 273 7.49 -14.94 -23.90
N SER A 274 6.82 -14.73 -22.76
CA SER A 274 5.82 -13.67 -22.60
C SER A 274 6.48 -12.32 -22.31
N THR A 275 6.03 -11.27 -22.98
CA THR A 275 6.46 -9.89 -22.76
C THR A 275 5.38 -8.89 -23.13
N ARG A 276 5.53 -7.63 -22.72
CA ARG A 276 4.72 -6.54 -23.28
C ARG A 276 5.30 -6.16 -24.63
N TYR A 277 4.64 -6.57 -25.71
CA TYR A 277 5.09 -6.37 -27.08
C TYR A 277 4.39 -5.17 -27.72
N TYR A 278 5.17 -4.25 -28.30
CA TYR A 278 4.69 -3.09 -29.04
C TYR A 278 4.86 -3.32 -30.55
N TYR A 279 3.76 -3.39 -31.29
CA TYR A 279 3.75 -3.70 -32.72
C TYR A 279 4.02 -2.47 -33.57
N GLY A 280 4.85 -2.57 -34.61
CA GLY A 280 5.14 -1.45 -35.53
C GLY A 280 6.46 -1.52 -36.31
N GLY A 281 7.26 -2.57 -36.11
CA GLY A 281 8.53 -2.81 -36.80
C GLY A 281 9.75 -2.32 -36.02
N GLY A 282 10.66 -3.21 -35.66
CA GLY A 282 11.82 -2.87 -34.84
C GLY A 282 12.49 -4.08 -34.21
N LEU A 283 13.66 -3.90 -33.60
CA LEU A 283 14.46 -4.99 -33.05
C LEU A 283 14.17 -5.32 -31.58
N THR A 284 13.37 -4.53 -30.87
CA THR A 284 13.05 -4.83 -29.47
C THR A 284 11.55 -4.77 -29.27
N PRO A 285 11.00 -5.49 -28.28
CA PRO A 285 9.57 -5.47 -28.07
C PRO A 285 9.09 -4.08 -27.65
N PHE A 286 10.01 -3.20 -27.18
CA PHE A 286 9.75 -1.84 -26.68
C PHE A 286 10.13 -0.73 -27.68
N ALA A 287 10.80 -1.04 -28.79
CA ALA A 287 11.33 -0.06 -29.73
C ALA A 287 10.84 -0.35 -31.15
N GLY A 288 10.35 0.70 -31.81
CA GLY A 288 9.80 0.59 -33.16
C GLY A 288 8.30 0.28 -33.20
N GLY A 289 7.61 0.30 -32.05
CA GLY A 289 6.14 0.26 -32.04
C GLY A 289 5.54 1.41 -32.87
N ALA A 290 4.38 1.16 -33.45
CA ALA A 290 3.62 2.15 -34.18
C ALA A 290 3.05 3.15 -33.17
N SER A 291 3.26 4.45 -33.40
CA SER A 291 2.85 5.52 -32.47
C SER A 291 3.46 5.43 -31.06
N PRO A 292 4.80 5.38 -30.93
CA PRO A 292 5.45 5.15 -29.64
C PRO A 292 5.16 6.26 -28.61
N HIS A 293 4.88 7.48 -29.08
CA HIS A 293 4.52 8.61 -28.20
C HIS A 293 3.06 8.54 -27.71
N ALA A 294 2.13 8.06 -28.54
CA ALA A 294 0.71 7.99 -28.17
C ALA A 294 0.41 6.72 -27.39
N VAL A 295 0.93 5.56 -27.82
CA VAL A 295 0.78 4.29 -27.12
C VAL A 295 1.60 4.30 -25.83
N GLY A 296 2.84 4.78 -25.92
CA GLY A 296 3.78 4.78 -24.82
C GLY A 296 4.43 3.43 -24.58
N PHE A 297 5.04 3.28 -23.41
CA PHE A 297 5.72 2.07 -23.00
C PHE A 297 5.59 1.82 -21.50
N VAL A 298 5.84 0.58 -21.09
CA VAL A 298 6.00 0.21 -19.70
C VAL A 298 7.48 0.04 -19.32
N SER A 299 7.84 0.32 -18.07
CA SER A 299 9.13 -0.08 -17.51
C SER A 299 8.95 -0.62 -16.10
N GLN A 300 9.95 -1.33 -15.60
CA GLN A 300 9.99 -1.71 -14.19
C GLN A 300 9.84 -0.48 -13.30
N ILE A 301 9.22 -0.68 -12.13
CA ILE A 301 9.13 0.31 -11.06
C ILE A 301 10.54 0.78 -10.71
N GLN A 302 10.72 2.10 -10.60
CA GLN A 302 12.00 2.68 -10.24
C GLN A 302 12.11 2.76 -8.71
N GLU A 303 13.34 2.74 -8.19
CA GLU A 303 13.62 2.80 -6.74
C GLU A 303 12.94 4.00 -6.06
N ALA A 304 12.96 5.17 -6.71
CA ALA A 304 12.34 6.38 -6.19
C ALA A 304 10.81 6.31 -6.06
N GLU A 305 10.17 5.36 -6.74
CA GLU A 305 8.71 5.18 -6.78
C GLU A 305 8.27 3.94 -6.00
N TYR A 306 9.23 3.15 -5.51
CA TYR A 306 8.98 1.80 -5.02
C TYR A 306 7.97 1.78 -3.88
N GLU A 307 8.18 2.62 -2.86
CA GLU A 307 7.28 2.69 -1.70
C GLU A 307 5.88 3.19 -2.08
N ASP A 308 5.78 4.21 -2.95
CA ASP A 308 4.50 4.73 -3.43
C ASP A 308 3.72 3.66 -4.22
N ARG A 309 4.42 2.83 -5.00
CA ARG A 309 3.82 1.73 -5.75
C ARG A 309 3.42 0.57 -4.85
N LEU A 310 4.25 0.21 -3.86
CA LEU A 310 3.86 -0.79 -2.86
C LEU A 310 2.60 -0.38 -2.12
N ALA A 311 2.46 0.91 -1.79
CA ALA A 311 1.24 1.44 -1.20
C ALA A 311 0.04 1.13 -2.10
N LEU A 312 0.13 1.36 -3.41
CA LEU A 312 -0.93 1.05 -4.40
C LEU A 312 -1.12 -0.47 -4.68
N GLY A 313 -0.52 -1.35 -3.89
CA GLY A 313 -0.64 -2.81 -4.03
C GLY A 313 0.18 -3.41 -5.16
N TYR A 314 1.24 -2.72 -5.62
CA TYR A 314 2.23 -3.32 -6.49
C TYR A 314 3.15 -4.25 -5.69
N GLN A 315 3.82 -5.17 -6.37
CA GLN A 315 4.83 -6.07 -5.75
C GLN A 315 6.27 -5.57 -5.93
N GLY A 316 6.46 -4.51 -6.72
CA GLY A 316 7.74 -3.81 -6.84
C GLY A 316 8.63 -4.26 -8.01
N ASP A 317 8.50 -5.49 -8.48
CA ASP A 317 9.18 -6.00 -9.69
C ASP A 317 8.34 -5.85 -10.97
N GLU A 318 7.13 -5.32 -10.82
CA GLU A 318 6.15 -5.16 -11.87
C GLU A 318 6.51 -4.03 -12.86
N PHE A 319 5.92 -4.10 -14.05
CA PHE A 319 6.04 -3.09 -15.08
C PHE A 319 4.86 -2.11 -15.00
N VAL A 320 5.16 -0.82 -15.15
CA VAL A 320 4.19 0.28 -15.07
C VAL A 320 4.30 1.16 -16.31
N GLY A 321 3.15 1.61 -16.83
CA GLY A 321 3.05 2.58 -17.90
C GLY A 321 3.75 3.90 -17.57
N ARG A 322 4.59 4.37 -18.50
CA ARG A 322 5.42 5.56 -18.31
C ARG A 322 4.90 6.79 -19.02
N ILE A 323 4.37 6.62 -20.22
CA ILE A 323 3.82 7.70 -21.04
C ILE A 323 2.64 7.17 -21.87
N GLY A 324 1.96 8.06 -22.58
CA GLY A 324 0.93 7.69 -23.55
C GLY A 324 -0.27 6.97 -22.91
N ILE A 325 -0.93 6.13 -23.70
CA ILE A 325 -2.06 5.30 -23.30
C ILE A 325 -1.66 4.34 -22.18
N GLU A 326 -0.45 3.78 -22.20
CA GLU A 326 0.03 2.89 -21.15
C GLU A 326 -0.02 3.54 -19.77
N ALA A 327 0.41 4.80 -19.65
CA ALA A 327 0.35 5.52 -18.37
C ALA A 327 -1.05 6.08 -18.08
N ALA A 328 -1.75 6.58 -19.09
CA ALA A 328 -3.06 7.21 -18.92
C ALA A 328 -4.15 6.23 -18.49
N PHE A 329 -4.03 4.97 -18.89
CA PHE A 329 -4.97 3.89 -18.58
C PHE A 329 -4.28 2.77 -17.78
N GLU A 330 -3.32 3.11 -16.92
CA GLU A 330 -2.57 2.13 -16.13
C GLU A 330 -3.50 1.23 -15.30
N ASP A 331 -4.47 1.83 -14.61
CA ASP A 331 -5.38 1.10 -13.71
C ASP A 331 -6.32 0.17 -14.49
N GLU A 332 -6.83 0.61 -15.64
CA GLU A 332 -7.64 -0.22 -16.53
C GLU A 332 -6.82 -1.35 -17.14
N LEU A 333 -5.63 -1.05 -17.67
CA LEU A 333 -4.78 -2.02 -18.36
C LEU A 333 -4.21 -3.06 -17.40
N ARG A 334 -3.79 -2.64 -16.20
CA ARG A 334 -3.27 -3.55 -15.16
C ARG A 334 -4.40 -4.34 -14.51
N GLY A 335 -5.60 -3.78 -14.41
CA GLY A 335 -6.69 -4.34 -13.64
C GLY A 335 -6.43 -4.26 -12.14
N VAL A 336 -7.29 -4.94 -11.37
CA VAL A 336 -7.23 -4.90 -9.91
C VAL A 336 -6.48 -6.14 -9.41
N PRO A 337 -5.38 -6.00 -8.64
CA PRO A 337 -4.68 -7.16 -8.11
C PRO A 337 -5.58 -7.93 -7.14
N GLY A 338 -5.49 -9.26 -7.20
CA GLY A 338 -6.05 -10.16 -6.20
C GLY A 338 -4.96 -10.58 -5.22
N GLY A 339 -5.32 -11.45 -4.30
CA GLY A 339 -4.33 -12.06 -3.42
C GLY A 339 -4.93 -12.75 -2.21
N THR A 340 -4.04 -13.27 -1.38
CA THR A 340 -4.38 -13.81 -0.07
C THR A 340 -3.49 -13.16 0.98
N LEU A 341 -4.13 -12.59 2.00
CA LEU A 341 -3.47 -12.02 3.16
C LEU A 341 -3.41 -13.06 4.26
N TYR A 342 -2.22 -13.31 4.77
CA TYR A 342 -1.93 -14.25 5.84
C TYR A 342 -1.51 -13.52 7.10
N LEU A 343 -1.93 -14.05 8.24
CA LEU A 343 -1.30 -13.77 9.53
C LEU A 343 -0.10 -14.70 9.68
N VAL A 344 1.05 -14.17 10.04
CA VAL A 344 2.28 -14.94 10.27
C VAL A 344 2.80 -14.74 11.70
N ASP A 345 3.41 -15.78 12.25
CA ASP A 345 4.10 -15.67 13.55
C ASP A 345 5.43 -14.90 13.42
N PRO A 346 6.13 -14.58 14.53
CA PRO A 346 7.43 -13.92 14.48
C PRO A 346 8.53 -14.69 13.73
N ASN A 347 8.33 -15.98 13.43
CA ASN A 347 9.24 -16.82 12.64
C ASN A 347 8.85 -16.84 11.15
N GLY A 348 7.82 -16.10 10.74
CA GLY A 348 7.29 -16.07 9.37
C GLY A 348 6.44 -17.29 9.00
N GLN A 349 6.02 -18.12 9.96
CA GLN A 349 5.14 -19.25 9.70
C GLN A 349 3.69 -18.78 9.59
N VAL A 350 3.00 -19.23 8.53
CA VAL A 350 1.58 -18.91 8.31
C VAL A 350 0.73 -19.52 9.43
N MET A 351 -0.02 -18.67 10.13
CA MET A 351 -0.94 -19.06 11.18
C MET A 351 -2.37 -19.21 10.65
N GLN A 352 -2.85 -18.25 9.86
CA GLN A 352 -4.19 -18.26 9.29
C GLN A 352 -4.32 -17.33 8.07
N VAL A 353 -5.39 -17.52 7.29
CA VAL A 353 -5.81 -16.58 6.24
C VAL A 353 -6.68 -15.50 6.85
N MET A 354 -6.32 -14.23 6.63
CA MET A 354 -7.05 -13.05 7.11
C MET A 354 -8.10 -12.59 6.10
N ALA A 355 -7.76 -12.58 4.81
CA ALA A 355 -8.62 -12.18 3.71
C ALA A 355 -8.10 -12.78 2.40
N SER A 356 -8.99 -12.93 1.42
CA SER A 356 -8.62 -13.37 0.07
C SER A 356 -9.58 -12.76 -0.94
N ARG A 357 -9.06 -12.36 -2.10
CA ARG A 357 -9.84 -11.78 -3.19
C ARG A 357 -9.25 -12.24 -4.52
N ASP A 358 -10.11 -12.69 -5.42
CA ASP A 358 -9.70 -12.98 -6.79
C ASP A 358 -9.29 -11.68 -7.52
N PRO A 359 -8.32 -11.72 -8.45
CA PRO A 359 -7.94 -10.56 -9.23
C PRO A 359 -9.12 -10.08 -10.09
N GLY A 360 -9.29 -8.76 -10.15
CA GLY A 360 -10.26 -8.12 -11.04
C GLY A 360 -9.77 -8.14 -12.48
N LEU A 361 -10.70 -8.15 -13.43
CA LEU A 361 -10.35 -8.18 -14.85
C LEU A 361 -9.68 -6.88 -15.29
N PRO A 362 -8.59 -6.96 -16.07
CA PRO A 362 -8.04 -5.82 -16.79
C PRO A 362 -8.89 -5.53 -18.03
N TYR A 363 -8.97 -4.26 -18.42
CA TYR A 363 -9.78 -3.79 -19.55
C TYR A 363 -8.90 -3.37 -20.72
N ALA A 364 -9.21 -3.90 -21.90
CA ALA A 364 -8.53 -3.50 -23.12
C ALA A 364 -8.94 -2.07 -23.53
N VAL A 365 -7.98 -1.31 -24.02
CA VAL A 365 -8.22 0.04 -24.54
C VAL A 365 -8.35 -0.03 -26.06
N TYR A 366 -9.44 0.53 -26.60
CA TYR A 366 -9.67 0.67 -28.03
C TYR A 366 -9.51 2.13 -28.43
N THR A 367 -8.67 2.38 -29.43
CA THR A 367 -8.36 3.72 -29.92
C THR A 367 -9.08 4.00 -31.25
N THR A 368 -9.16 5.27 -31.65
CA THR A 368 -9.58 5.66 -33.00
C THR A 368 -8.46 5.58 -34.02
N LEU A 369 -7.22 5.31 -33.56
CA LEU A 369 -6.06 5.19 -34.43
C LEU A 369 -6.23 4.01 -35.39
N ASP A 370 -5.60 4.13 -36.54
CA ASP A 370 -5.50 3.09 -37.57
C ASP A 370 -4.03 2.72 -37.66
N ARG A 371 -3.67 1.49 -37.26
CA ARG A 371 -2.25 1.10 -37.11
C ARG A 371 -1.53 1.13 -38.45
N ASP A 372 -2.17 0.64 -39.50
CA ASP A 372 -1.58 0.61 -40.84
C ASP A 372 -1.32 2.03 -41.38
N LEU A 373 -2.30 2.93 -41.24
CA LEU A 373 -2.13 4.35 -41.62
C LEU A 373 -1.06 5.04 -40.77
N GLN A 374 -1.03 4.77 -39.48
CA GLN A 374 -0.06 5.32 -38.53
C GLN A 374 1.37 4.94 -38.92
N GLU A 375 1.61 3.67 -39.26
CA GLU A 375 2.93 3.23 -39.71
C GLU A 375 3.36 3.91 -41.02
N ILE A 376 2.44 4.05 -41.98
CA ILE A 376 2.71 4.76 -43.24
C ILE A 376 3.06 6.22 -42.96
N ALA A 377 2.30 6.90 -42.11
CA ALA A 377 2.56 8.29 -41.75
C ALA A 377 3.91 8.46 -41.03
N GLN A 378 4.22 7.56 -40.07
CA GLN A 378 5.49 7.56 -39.34
C GLN A 378 6.68 7.35 -40.27
N ARG A 379 6.62 6.37 -41.17
CA ARG A 379 7.68 6.12 -42.18
C ARG A 379 7.84 7.29 -43.15
N SER A 380 6.74 7.97 -43.50
CA SER A 380 6.77 9.09 -44.46
C SER A 380 7.52 10.33 -43.96
N ILE A 381 7.72 10.45 -42.65
CA ILE A 381 8.45 11.56 -42.02
C ILE A 381 9.76 11.11 -41.35
N GLU A 382 10.19 9.86 -41.58
CA GLU A 382 11.45 9.35 -41.03
C GLU A 382 12.63 10.22 -41.49
N GLY A 383 13.50 10.60 -40.54
CA GLY A 383 14.62 11.53 -40.79
C GLY A 383 14.25 13.02 -40.70
N PHE A 384 12.99 13.37 -40.45
CA PHE A 384 12.54 14.74 -40.22
C PHE A 384 12.02 14.93 -38.80
N GLU A 385 12.25 16.12 -38.22
CA GLU A 385 11.61 16.53 -36.97
C GLU A 385 10.24 17.15 -37.29
N GLY A 386 9.15 16.52 -36.86
CA GLY A 386 7.81 17.02 -37.14
C GLY A 386 6.69 16.13 -36.57
N ALA A 387 5.45 16.52 -36.84
CA ALA A 387 4.26 15.77 -36.46
C ALA A 387 3.26 15.72 -37.62
N VAL A 388 2.55 14.60 -37.73
CA VAL A 388 1.45 14.40 -38.67
C VAL A 388 0.21 14.05 -37.87
N VAL A 389 -0.89 14.74 -38.16
CA VAL A 389 -2.19 14.48 -37.54
C VAL A 389 -3.18 14.21 -38.66
N VAL A 390 -3.89 13.09 -38.54
CA VAL A 390 -5.01 12.74 -39.41
C VAL A 390 -6.24 12.60 -38.54
N LEU A 391 -7.34 13.20 -38.98
CA LEU A 391 -8.62 13.14 -38.29
C LEU A 391 -9.75 12.87 -39.28
N GLU A 392 -10.76 12.15 -38.83
CA GLU A 392 -12.03 12.05 -39.55
C GLU A 392 -12.86 13.32 -39.27
N ARG A 393 -13.23 14.05 -40.33
CA ARG A 393 -13.80 15.40 -40.22
C ARG A 393 -15.13 15.42 -39.46
N ASP A 394 -15.99 14.44 -39.70
CA ASP A 394 -17.39 14.48 -39.26
C ASP A 394 -17.56 13.96 -37.82
N THR A 395 -16.66 13.10 -37.35
CA THR A 395 -16.68 12.45 -36.02
C THR A 395 -15.59 13.00 -35.09
N GLY A 396 -14.54 13.61 -35.64
CA GLY A 396 -13.37 14.06 -34.89
C GLY A 396 -12.46 12.92 -34.42
N ALA A 397 -12.69 11.69 -34.90
CA ALA A 397 -11.92 10.50 -34.60
C ALA A 397 -10.48 10.56 -35.12
#